data_AF-A0A2H0M4I1-F1
#
_entry.id   AF-A0A2H0M4I1-F1
#
_cell.length_a   1.000
_cell.length_b   1.000
_cell.length_c   1.000
_cell.angle_alpha   90.00
_cell.angle_beta   90.00
_cell.angle_gamma   90.00
#
_symmetry.space_group_name_H-M   'P 1'
#
loop_
_entity.id
_entity.type
_entity.pdbx_description
1 polymer ?
#
loop_
_entity_poly.entity_id
_entity_poly.type
_entity_poly.pdbx_seq_one_letter_code
_entity_poly.pdbx_strand_id
1 'polypeptide(L)'
;MKLTKFLSAVVFVTSFSVLYVYQQSEIFRLAYLGQKKQAIFTELLDKNTALRYNINKSSSLVNIGERIDQSADFQMPDNYRFVKFVSSRDGLKVADENQNREGLLAHIFSLKREAQAKTINP
;
A
#
# COMPACT_ATOMS: atom_id res chain seq x y z
N MET A 1 3.77 42.45 47.12
CA MET A 1 2.80 41.62 46.37
C MET A 1 2.19 40.60 47.32
N LYS A 2 0.86 40.39 47.30
CA LYS A 2 0.21 39.42 48.21
C LYS A 2 0.74 38.01 47.88
N LEU A 3 1.16 37.26 48.90
CA LEU A 3 1.77 35.92 48.80
C LEU A 3 0.98 34.97 47.88
N THR A 4 -0.35 35.11 47.88
CA THR A 4 -1.27 34.35 47.03
C THR A 4 -1.07 34.58 45.53
N LYS A 5 -0.72 35.80 45.10
CA LYS A 5 -0.44 36.11 43.68
C LYS A 5 0.87 35.47 43.23
N PHE A 6 1.87 35.44 44.09
CA PHE A 6 3.15 34.79 43.80
C PHE A 6 3.00 33.28 43.69
N LEU A 7 2.29 32.66 44.65
CA LEU A 7 2.02 31.23 44.63
C LEU A 7 1.24 30.80 43.37
N SER A 8 0.22 31.58 42.97
CA SER A 8 -0.53 31.34 41.75
C SER A 8 0.33 31.42 40.49
N ALA A 9 1.24 32.41 40.40
CA ALA A 9 2.14 32.53 39.27
C ALA A 9 3.11 31.35 39.16
N VAL A 10 3.68 30.89 40.27
CA VAL A 10 4.59 29.74 40.30
C VAL A 10 3.89 28.47 39.85
N VAL A 11 2.68 28.21 40.35
CA VAL A 11 1.88 27.04 39.92
C VAL A 11 1.57 27.09 38.43
N PHE A 12 1.24 28.28 37.91
CA PHE A 12 0.93 28.46 36.50
C PHE A 12 2.14 28.17 35.61
N VAL A 13 3.29 28.76 35.95
CA VAL A 13 4.56 28.54 35.22
C VAL A 13 4.99 27.08 35.28
N THR A 14 4.82 26.43 36.44
CA THR A 14 5.15 25.00 36.60
C THR A 14 4.25 24.13 35.75
N SER A 15 2.94 24.39 35.75
CA SER A 15 1.97 23.66 34.91
C SER A 15 2.29 23.79 33.42
N PHE A 16 2.60 25.02 32.96
CA PHE A 16 3.01 25.26 31.58
C PHE A 16 4.31 24.53 31.23
N SER A 17 5.27 24.49 32.14
CA SER A 17 6.53 23.77 31.92
C SER A 17 6.32 22.26 31.78
N VAL A 18 5.45 21.68 32.62
CA VAL A 18 5.11 20.25 32.55
C VAL A 18 4.37 19.92 31.24
N LEU A 19 3.39 20.74 30.86
CA LEU A 19 2.65 20.57 29.60
C LEU A 19 3.56 20.68 28.38
N TYR A 20 4.51 21.61 28.40
CA TYR A 20 5.47 21.79 27.31
C TYR A 20 6.34 20.56 27.10
N VAL A 21 6.91 20.00 28.17
CA VAL A 21 7.72 18.77 28.11
C VAL A 21 6.87 17.59 27.64
N TYR A 22 5.62 17.49 28.13
CA TYR A 22 4.70 16.45 27.69
C TYR A 22 4.43 16.52 26.18
N GLN A 23 4.13 17.72 25.65
CA GLN A 23 3.91 17.94 24.22
C GLN A 23 5.15 17.57 23.39
N GLN A 24 6.35 17.97 23.84
CA GLN A 24 7.58 17.57 23.15
C GLN A 24 7.73 16.05 23.09
N SER A 25 7.50 15.36 24.22
CA SER A 25 7.62 13.89 24.27
C SER A 25 6.63 13.17 23.35
N GLU A 26 5.38 13.68 23.26
CA GLU A 26 4.35 13.17 22.35
C GLU A 26 4.75 13.34 20.88
N ILE A 27 5.31 14.49 20.51
CA ILE A 27 5.80 14.74 19.15
C ILE A 27 6.90 13.74 18.77
N PHE A 28 7.88 13.50 19.66
CA PHE A 28 8.92 12.51 19.42
C PHE A 28 8.35 11.09 19.28
N ARG A 29 7.39 10.72 20.13
CA ARG A 29 6.72 9.41 20.07
C ARG A 29 5.98 9.23 18.75
N LEU A 30 5.23 10.25 18.31
CA LEU A 30 4.50 10.23 17.04
C LEU A 30 5.45 10.16 15.84
N ALA A 31 6.53 10.93 15.85
CA ALA A 31 7.56 10.88 14.82
C ALA A 31 8.20 9.49 14.70
N TYR A 32 8.54 8.86 15.84
CA TYR A 32 9.13 7.52 15.85
C TYR A 32 8.15 6.46 15.34
N LEU A 33 6.87 6.56 15.71
CA LEU A 33 5.83 5.66 15.22
C LEU A 33 5.61 5.82 13.71
N GLY A 34 5.62 7.06 13.22
CA GLY A 34 5.59 7.37 11.79
C GLY A 34 6.77 6.77 11.03
N GLN A 35 8.00 6.96 11.54
CA GLN A 35 9.21 6.43 10.94
C GLN A 35 9.20 4.89 10.87
N LYS A 36 8.79 4.22 11.95
CA LYS A 36 8.67 2.76 11.99
C LYS A 36 7.69 2.25 10.93
N LYS A 37 6.53 2.90 10.79
CA LYS A 37 5.55 2.54 9.76
C LYS A 37 6.12 2.77 8.36
N GLN A 38 6.80 3.90 8.14
CA GLN A 38 7.39 4.21 6.84
C GLN A 38 8.44 3.16 6.43
N ALA A 39 9.31 2.75 7.37
CA ALA A 39 10.29 1.71 7.11
C ALA A 39 9.65 0.39 6.68
N ILE A 40 8.58 -0.04 7.38
CA ILE A 40 7.82 -1.25 7.02
C ILE A 40 7.19 -1.12 5.64
N PHE A 41 6.62 0.04 5.31
CA PHE A 41 6.03 0.27 3.98
C PHE A 41 7.07 0.23 2.88
N THR A 42 8.24 0.85 3.07
CA THR A 42 9.34 0.80 2.10
C THR A 42 9.84 -0.63 1.90
N GLU A 43 9.98 -1.40 2.97
CA GLU A 43 10.38 -2.82 2.88
C GLU A 43 9.35 -3.65 2.11
N LEU A 44 8.05 -3.46 2.38
CA LEU A 44 6.97 -4.14 1.66
C LEU A 44 6.93 -3.75 0.18
N LEU A 45 7.15 -2.49 -0.14
CA LEU A 45 7.20 -1.98 -1.51
C LEU A 45 8.37 -2.59 -2.28
N ASP A 46 9.54 -2.66 -1.66
CA ASP A 46 10.74 -3.24 -2.26
C ASP A 46 10.54 -4.74 -2.52
N LYS A 47 10.01 -5.49 -1.54
CA LYS A 47 9.64 -6.90 -1.72
C LYS A 47 8.61 -7.08 -2.83
N ASN A 48 7.60 -6.22 -2.93
CA ASN A 48 6.60 -6.30 -4.00
C ASN A 48 7.24 -6.07 -5.37
N THR A 49 8.15 -5.09 -5.46
CA THR A 49 8.88 -4.78 -6.68
C THR A 49 9.75 -5.94 -7.12
N ALA A 50 10.49 -6.54 -6.18
CA ALA A 50 11.30 -7.73 -6.42
C ALA A 50 10.44 -8.93 -6.88
N LEU A 51 9.29 -9.16 -6.24
CA LEU A 51 8.36 -10.22 -6.64
C LEU A 51 7.79 -10.00 -8.03
N ARG A 52 7.36 -8.77 -8.35
CA ARG A 52 6.87 -8.42 -9.70
C ARG A 52 7.95 -8.64 -10.76
N TYR A 53 9.17 -8.20 -10.48
CA TYR A 53 10.31 -8.42 -11.36
C TYR A 53 10.56 -9.93 -11.57
N ASN A 54 10.58 -10.71 -10.49
CA ASN A 54 10.80 -12.16 -10.57
C ASN A 54 9.68 -12.88 -11.32
N ILE A 55 8.43 -12.48 -11.13
CA ILE A 55 7.28 -13.01 -11.89
C ILE A 55 7.46 -12.67 -13.36
N ASN A 56 7.72 -11.41 -13.71
CA ASN A 56 7.91 -11.00 -15.10
C ASN A 56 9.13 -11.69 -15.75
N LYS A 57 10.22 -11.86 -15.00
CA LYS A 57 11.41 -12.58 -15.44
C LYS A 57 11.10 -14.06 -15.66
N SER A 58 10.33 -14.69 -14.78
CA SER A 58 9.95 -16.11 -14.88
C SER A 58 8.87 -16.35 -15.95
N SER A 59 7.99 -15.39 -16.20
CA SER A 59 6.98 -15.45 -17.26
C SER A 59 7.52 -15.01 -18.61
N SER A 60 8.71 -14.40 -18.65
CA SER A 60 9.34 -14.03 -19.91
C SER A 60 9.62 -15.27 -20.75
N LEU A 61 9.21 -15.21 -22.01
CA LEU A 61 9.37 -16.29 -23.00
C LEU A 61 10.82 -16.73 -23.16
N VAL A 62 11.78 -15.81 -22.93
CA VAL A 62 13.22 -16.08 -22.98
C VAL A 62 13.65 -17.05 -21.88
N ASN A 63 13.21 -16.83 -20.64
CA ASN A 63 13.58 -17.66 -19.49
C ASN A 63 12.79 -19.00 -19.49
N ILE A 64 11.55 -18.98 -19.98
CA ILE A 64 10.79 -20.22 -20.23
C ILE A 64 11.47 -21.05 -21.31
N GLY A 65 11.89 -20.42 -22.42
CA GLY A 65 12.64 -21.07 -23.49
C GLY A 65 13.95 -21.67 -23.00
N GLU A 66 14.74 -20.91 -22.23
CA GLU A 66 15.99 -21.39 -21.64
C GLU A 66 15.79 -22.60 -20.70
N ARG A 67 14.73 -22.59 -19.87
CA ARG A 67 14.40 -23.74 -19.02
C ARG A 67 13.93 -24.97 -19.80
N ILE A 68 13.18 -24.78 -20.89
CA ILE A 68 12.70 -25.85 -21.74
C ILE A 68 13.85 -26.47 -22.56
N ASP A 69 14.80 -25.66 -23.01
CA ASP A 69 15.98 -26.11 -23.75
C ASP A 69 16.95 -26.94 -22.87
N GLN A 70 17.02 -26.64 -21.56
CA GLN A 70 17.79 -27.44 -20.60
C GLN A 70 17.17 -28.80 -20.28
N SER A 71 15.86 -28.97 -20.44
CA SER A 71 15.21 -30.28 -20.35
C SER A 71 15.41 -31.05 -21.65
N ALA A 72 16.48 -31.84 -21.72
CA ALA A 72 16.92 -32.64 -22.87
C ALA A 72 15.86 -33.59 -23.48
N ASP A 73 14.72 -33.77 -22.83
CA ASP A 73 13.63 -34.66 -23.26
C ASP A 73 12.44 -33.91 -23.91
N PHE A 74 12.52 -32.59 -24.13
CA PHE A 74 11.44 -31.85 -24.77
C PHE A 74 11.48 -31.98 -26.30
N GLN A 75 10.72 -32.93 -26.85
CA GLN A 75 10.41 -32.99 -28.29
C GLN A 75 9.14 -32.19 -28.60
N MET A 76 9.27 -31.18 -29.47
CA MET A 76 8.12 -30.44 -29.99
C MET A 76 7.35 -31.33 -30.98
N PRO A 77 6.06 -31.65 -30.76
CA PRO A 77 5.31 -32.52 -31.65
C PRO A 77 5.11 -31.88 -33.03
N ASP A 78 5.40 -32.62 -34.10
CA ASP A 78 5.27 -32.15 -35.50
C ASP A 78 3.82 -31.76 -35.90
N ASN A 79 2.82 -32.21 -35.14
CA ASN A 79 1.41 -31.93 -35.37
C ASN A 79 0.85 -30.93 -34.35
N TYR A 80 1.23 -29.66 -34.45
CA TYR A 80 0.59 -28.60 -33.67
C TYR A 80 -0.56 -27.97 -34.45
N ARG A 81 -1.76 -27.98 -33.86
CA ARG A 81 -2.92 -27.22 -34.34
C ARG A 81 -3.09 -25.99 -33.47
N PHE A 82 -2.82 -24.81 -34.02
CA PHE A 82 -3.12 -23.57 -33.30
C PHE A 82 -4.63 -23.41 -33.16
N VAL A 83 -5.13 -23.62 -31.94
CA VAL A 83 -6.53 -23.34 -31.60
C VAL A 83 -6.58 -21.94 -31.00
N LYS A 84 -7.18 -21.00 -31.72
CA LYS A 84 -7.43 -19.65 -31.21
C LYS A 84 -8.58 -19.72 -30.21
N PHE A 85 -8.26 -19.65 -28.93
CA PHE A 85 -9.28 -19.46 -27.90
C PHE A 85 -9.81 -18.03 -28.00
N VAL A 86 -11.03 -17.87 -28.50
CA VAL A 86 -11.78 -16.62 -28.38
C VAL A 86 -12.23 -16.54 -26.93
N SER A 87 -11.74 -15.54 -26.19
CA SER A 87 -12.14 -15.29 -24.81
C SER A 87 -13.63 -14.94 -24.76
N SER A 88 -14.51 -15.93 -24.57
CA SER A 88 -15.89 -15.66 -24.18
C SER A 88 -15.87 -14.99 -22.81
N ARG A 89 -16.26 -13.71 -22.77
CA ARG A 89 -16.39 -12.91 -21.55
C ARG A 89 -17.53 -13.38 -20.62
N ASP A 90 -18.12 -14.55 -20.87
CA ASP A 90 -19.27 -15.08 -20.11
C ASP A 90 -18.91 -15.75 -18.77
N GLY A 91 -17.62 -15.89 -18.44
CA GLY A 91 -17.19 -16.65 -17.26
C GLY A 91 -16.79 -15.86 -16.02
N LEU A 92 -16.60 -14.54 -16.11
CA LEU A 92 -16.09 -13.72 -15.00
C LEU A 92 -16.99 -12.50 -14.79
N LYS A 93 -18.19 -12.75 -14.24
CA LYS A 93 -18.89 -11.71 -13.50
C LYS A 93 -18.11 -11.47 -12.22
N VAL A 94 -17.26 -10.46 -12.23
CA VAL A 94 -16.87 -9.77 -10.99
C VAL A 94 -18.18 -9.42 -10.31
N ALA A 95 -18.38 -9.92 -9.08
CA ALA A 95 -19.58 -9.59 -8.33
C ALA A 95 -19.61 -8.07 -8.17
N ASP A 96 -20.57 -7.41 -8.84
CA ASP A 96 -20.99 -6.06 -8.49
C ASP A 96 -21.60 -6.15 -7.09
N GLU A 97 -20.74 -6.00 -6.08
CA GLU A 97 -21.18 -5.71 -4.73
C GLU A 97 -21.66 -4.27 -4.70
N ASN A 98 -22.92 -4.05 -5.08
CA ASN A 98 -23.67 -2.89 -4.62
C ASN A 98 -25.18 -3.06 -4.72
N GLN A 99 -25.75 -3.64 -3.67
CA GLN A 99 -27.09 -3.25 -3.22
C GLN A 99 -26.98 -2.62 -1.83
N ASN A 100 -26.78 -1.30 -1.85
CA ASN A 100 -27.70 -0.36 -1.23
C ASN A 100 -27.86 -0.49 0.31
N ARG A 101 -27.02 0.26 1.04
CA ARG A 101 -27.38 0.94 2.31
C ARG A 101 -26.25 1.88 2.77
N GLU A 102 -25.88 2.83 1.92
CA GLU A 102 -24.98 3.91 2.34
C GLU A 102 -25.80 5.11 2.82
N GLY A 103 -26.01 5.17 4.14
CA GLY A 103 -26.55 6.35 4.80
C GLY A 103 -25.65 7.57 4.58
N LEU A 104 -26.24 8.76 4.69
CA LEU A 104 -25.67 10.10 4.47
C LEU A 104 -24.26 10.36 5.07
N LEU A 105 -23.78 9.51 5.99
CA LEU A 105 -22.45 9.58 6.58
C LEU A 105 -21.32 9.06 5.67
N ALA A 106 -21.62 8.20 4.68
CA ALA A 106 -20.61 7.71 3.73
C ALA A 106 -20.08 8.81 2.79
N HIS A 107 -20.90 9.84 2.52
CA HIS A 107 -20.52 10.98 1.70
C HIS A 107 -19.51 11.94 2.35
N ILE A 108 -19.39 11.94 3.68
CA ILE A 108 -18.44 12.81 4.39
C ILE A 108 -17.00 12.24 4.31
N PHE A 109 -16.86 10.92 4.17
CA PHE A 109 -15.56 10.25 4.13
C PHE A 109 -15.05 9.92 2.72
N SER A 110 -15.84 10.14 1.66
CA SER A 110 -15.45 9.81 0.29
C SER A 110 -14.67 10.90 -0.46
N LEU A 111 -14.52 12.11 0.12
CA LEU A 111 -14.01 13.29 -0.58
C LEU A 111 -12.47 13.39 -0.75
N LYS A 112 -11.67 12.35 -0.45
CA LYS A 112 -10.19 12.43 -0.59
C LYS A 112 -9.47 11.14 -1.02
N ARG A 113 -10.02 10.37 -1.97
CA ARG A 113 -9.25 9.31 -2.65
C ARG A 113 -9.45 9.33 -4.17
N GLU A 114 -9.00 10.40 -4.81
CA GLU A 114 -8.65 10.36 -6.22
C GLU A 114 -7.12 10.39 -6.36
N ALA A 115 -6.52 9.22 -6.18
CA ALA A 115 -5.25 8.91 -6.83
C ALA A 115 -5.59 8.10 -8.09
N GLN A 116 -6.10 8.79 -9.12
CA GLN A 116 -6.23 8.19 -10.44
C GLN A 116 -4.82 7.96 -10.99
N ALA A 117 -4.39 6.70 -10.99
CA ALA A 117 -3.21 6.28 -11.72
C ALA A 117 -3.50 6.42 -13.22
N LYS A 118 -3.01 7.50 -13.83
CA LYS A 118 -3.00 7.69 -15.28
C LYS A 118 -2.01 6.68 -15.88
N THR A 119 -2.50 5.55 -16.36
CA THR A 119 -1.72 4.67 -17.23
C THR A 119 -1.55 5.37 -18.57
N ILE A 120 -0.33 5.81 -18.86
CA ILE A 120 0.08 6.21 -20.20
C ILE A 120 0.15 4.91 -21.01
N ASN A 121 -0.78 4.72 -21.94
CA ASN A 121 -0.67 3.66 -22.94
C ASN A 121 0.36 4.07 -24.02
N PRO A 122 1.12 3.11 -24.56
CA PRO A 122 2.08 3.32 -25.66
C PRO A 122 1.37 3.66 -26.99
#